data_AF-F9WFX5-F1
#
_entry.id   AF-F9WFX5-F1
#
_cell.length_a   1.000
_cell.length_b   1.000
_cell.length_c   1.000
_cell.angle_alpha   90.00
_cell.angle_beta   90.00
_cell.angle_gamma   90.00
#
_symmetry.space_group_name_H-M   'P 1'
#
loop_
_entity.id
_entity.type
_entity.pdbx_description
1 polymer ?
#
loop_
_entity_poly.entity_id
_entity_poly.type
_entity_poly.pdbx_seq_one_letter_code
_entity_poly.pdbx_strand_id
1 'polypeptide(L)'
;MMFGSEPPLYLKPIGRRGLRRHEADELQHYPNYVHPMCQQPDSAAYACEAYRLHPSIKAVHELRHQHDEARKAKENVLRGRVMRRIRRDEELRDRREREYERQEQHNENITGLSRRNEPGNGLDTVTMQCRTVEARQAMEHKRAVDEHLYFRRQKYLVERSNGHGFNIITGEPLKPVVVPPLPEVAPVGEGSRKSASRFTEVM
;
A
#
# COMPACT_ATOMS: atom_id res chain seq x y z
N MET A 1 -28.38 11.73 64.44
CA MET A 1 -28.04 12.07 63.05
C MET A 1 -29.18 12.90 62.47
N MET A 2 -29.01 14.22 62.44
CA MET A 2 -29.91 15.13 61.70
C MET A 2 -29.14 15.51 60.43
N PHE A 3 -29.43 14.83 59.33
CA PHE A 3 -28.83 15.14 58.04
C PHE A 3 -29.43 16.46 57.52
N GLY A 4 -28.57 17.46 57.34
CA GLY A 4 -28.65 18.46 56.27
C GLY A 4 -29.92 19.29 56.15
N SER A 5 -30.23 20.14 57.14
CA SER A 5 -31.16 21.26 56.96
C SER A 5 -30.41 22.53 56.57
N GLU A 6 -29.61 22.48 55.50
CA GLU A 6 -29.14 23.73 54.92
C GLU A 6 -30.33 24.42 54.24
N PRO A 7 -30.71 25.64 54.66
CA PRO A 7 -31.82 26.32 54.02
C PRO A 7 -31.44 26.59 52.56
N PRO A 8 -32.39 26.44 51.63
CA PRO A 8 -32.14 26.67 50.21
C PRO A 8 -31.55 28.06 49.99
N LEU A 9 -30.69 28.19 48.98
CA LEU A 9 -29.83 29.35 48.75
C LEU A 9 -30.59 30.69 48.67
N TYR A 10 -31.85 30.68 48.23
CA TYR A 10 -32.73 31.85 48.21
C TYR A 10 -33.10 32.41 49.60
N LEU A 11 -32.85 31.66 50.68
CA LEU A 11 -33.06 32.09 52.07
C LEU A 11 -31.76 32.55 52.76
N LYS A 12 -30.59 32.38 52.11
CA LYS A 12 -29.30 32.84 52.64
C LYS A 12 -28.88 34.12 51.91
N PRO A 13 -28.47 35.19 52.63
CA PRO A 13 -27.90 36.36 51.97
C PRO A 13 -26.59 35.98 51.28
N ILE A 14 -26.56 36.00 49.95
CA ILE A 14 -25.35 35.73 49.16
C ILE A 14 -24.50 37.00 49.11
N GLY A 15 -23.23 36.90 49.50
CA GLY A 15 -22.28 38.01 49.41
C GLY A 15 -22.02 38.39 47.94
N ARG A 16 -22.09 39.68 47.61
CA ARG A 16 -21.95 40.22 46.24
C ARG A 16 -20.51 40.22 45.69
N ARG A 17 -19.63 39.34 46.18
CA ARG A 17 -18.22 39.33 45.74
C ARG A 17 -18.11 38.58 44.41
N GLY A 18 -17.87 39.33 43.33
CA GLY A 18 -17.61 38.79 41.99
C GLY A 18 -18.86 38.55 41.14
N LEU A 19 -20.05 38.61 41.71
CA LEU A 19 -21.33 38.50 40.99
C LEU A 19 -21.90 39.88 40.68
N ARG A 20 -22.49 40.04 39.50
CA ARG A 20 -23.27 41.25 39.19
C ARG A 20 -24.57 41.23 39.98
N ARG A 21 -25.15 42.42 40.20
CA ARG A 21 -26.37 42.58 41.01
C ARG A 21 -27.51 41.67 40.55
N HIS A 22 -27.78 41.57 39.25
CA HIS A 22 -28.86 40.74 38.72
C HIS A 22 -28.57 39.23 38.82
N GLU A 23 -27.31 38.81 38.60
CA GLU A 23 -26.88 37.41 38.78
C GLU A 23 -27.00 36.98 40.24
N ALA A 24 -26.63 37.86 41.18
CA ALA A 24 -26.80 37.63 42.61
C ALA A 24 -28.29 37.61 43.02
N ASP A 25 -29.10 38.47 42.42
CA ASP A 25 -30.54 38.54 42.67
C ASP A 25 -31.24 37.26 42.12
N GLU A 26 -30.85 36.73 40.95
CA GLU A 26 -31.37 35.45 40.42
C GLU A 26 -31.14 34.26 41.35
N LEU A 27 -29.96 34.16 41.95
CA LEU A 27 -29.62 33.11 42.91
C LEU A 27 -30.40 33.22 44.23
N GLN A 28 -30.95 34.41 44.52
CA GLN A 28 -31.76 34.69 45.70
C GLN A 28 -33.26 34.49 45.46
N HIS A 29 -33.68 34.19 44.24
CA HIS A 29 -35.08 33.97 43.90
C HIS A 29 -35.43 32.49 43.72
N TYR A 30 -36.72 32.19 43.69
CA TYR A 30 -37.23 30.84 43.53
C TYR A 30 -36.80 30.24 42.18
N PRO A 31 -36.65 28.90 42.09
CA PRO A 31 -36.38 28.24 40.82
C PRO A 31 -37.46 28.61 39.80
N ASN A 32 -37.04 29.02 38.60
CA ASN A 32 -37.84 29.57 37.48
C ASN A 32 -38.13 31.08 37.54
N TYR A 33 -37.56 31.82 38.49
CA TYR A 33 -37.54 33.27 38.38
C TYR A 33 -36.68 33.70 37.17
N VAL A 34 -37.27 34.48 36.26
CA VAL A 34 -36.57 35.07 35.12
C VAL A 34 -36.32 36.53 35.45
N HIS A 35 -35.05 36.91 35.67
CA HIS A 35 -34.76 38.31 35.96
C HIS A 35 -35.01 39.17 34.71
N PRO A 36 -35.71 40.31 34.82
CA PRO A 36 -36.02 41.17 33.67
C PRO A 36 -34.79 41.80 32.97
N MET A 37 -33.59 41.60 33.53
CA MET A 37 -32.33 42.09 32.98
C MET A 37 -31.51 40.98 32.31
N CYS A 38 -31.93 39.72 32.47
CA CYS A 38 -31.31 38.61 31.79
C CYS A 38 -31.82 38.59 30.35
N GLN A 39 -30.90 38.87 29.43
CA GLN A 39 -31.20 38.88 28.01
C GLN A 39 -31.44 37.44 27.57
N GLN A 40 -32.65 37.16 27.09
CA GLN A 40 -32.95 35.87 26.49
C GLN A 40 -32.25 35.76 25.11
N PRO A 41 -31.74 34.57 24.73
CA PRO A 41 -31.03 34.37 23.47
C PRO A 41 -31.86 34.75 22.23
N ASP A 42 -33.18 34.64 22.32
CA ASP A 42 -34.11 34.96 21.23
C ASP A 42 -34.51 36.44 21.19
N SER A 43 -34.03 37.27 22.13
CA SER A 43 -34.39 38.68 22.19
C SER A 43 -33.62 39.50 21.15
N ALA A 44 -34.28 40.49 20.54
CA ALA A 44 -33.68 41.37 19.53
C ALA A 44 -32.48 42.20 20.05
N ALA A 45 -32.36 42.34 21.37
CA ALA A 45 -31.27 43.04 22.05
C ALA A 45 -30.24 42.09 22.69
N TYR A 46 -30.33 40.78 22.43
CA TYR A 46 -29.41 39.79 22.95
C TYR A 46 -28.01 39.98 22.35
N ALA A 47 -27.05 40.31 23.21
CA ALA A 47 -25.64 40.27 22.86
C ALA A 47 -25.04 38.98 23.44
N CYS A 48 -24.60 38.07 22.57
CA CYS A 48 -23.87 36.89 22.99
C CYS A 48 -22.66 37.29 23.87
N GLU A 49 -22.38 36.54 24.92
CA GLU A 49 -21.32 36.87 25.90
C GLU A 49 -19.96 37.12 25.25
N ALA A 50 -19.62 36.42 24.18
CA ALA A 50 -18.40 36.63 23.41
C ALA A 50 -18.30 38.06 22.83
N TYR A 51 -19.40 38.58 22.28
CA TYR A 51 -19.46 39.96 21.77
C TYR A 51 -19.54 41.00 22.89
N ARG A 52 -20.06 40.62 24.07
CA ARG A 52 -20.09 41.48 25.26
C ARG A 52 -18.70 41.65 25.88
N LEU A 53 -17.89 40.60 25.88
CA LEU A 53 -16.53 40.60 26.43
C LEU A 53 -15.50 41.22 25.48
N HIS A 54 -15.74 41.13 24.16
CA HIS A 54 -14.85 41.69 23.14
C HIS A 54 -15.62 42.59 22.15
N PRO A 55 -15.88 43.86 22.52
CA PRO A 55 -16.68 44.78 21.70
C PRO A 55 -16.06 45.10 20.33
N SER A 56 -14.74 44.85 20.17
CA SER A 56 -14.01 45.03 18.92
C SER A 56 -14.22 43.88 17.93
N ILE A 57 -14.61 42.69 18.41
CA ILE A 57 -14.87 41.52 17.57
C ILE A 57 -16.32 41.63 17.10
N LYS A 58 -16.51 42.27 15.94
CA LYS A 58 -17.82 42.26 15.27
C LYS A 58 -18.02 40.91 14.58
N ALA A 59 -19.28 40.47 14.43
CA ALA A 59 -19.65 39.28 13.66
C ALA A 59 -19.00 39.22 12.26
N VAL A 60 -18.72 40.37 11.65
CA VAL A 60 -17.99 40.49 10.37
C VAL A 60 -16.56 39.92 10.45
N HIS A 61 -15.86 40.07 11.58
CA HIS A 61 -14.51 39.55 11.75
C HIS A 61 -14.50 38.03 11.87
N GLU A 62 -15.51 37.45 12.53
CA GLU A 62 -15.66 35.99 12.62
C GLU A 62 -15.96 35.38 11.25
N LEU A 63 -16.85 36.00 10.47
CA LEU A 63 -17.12 35.56 9.10
C LEU A 63 -15.87 35.65 8.21
N ARG A 64 -15.09 36.73 8.33
CA ARG A 64 -13.80 36.86 7.61
C ARG A 64 -12.82 35.77 8.02
N HIS A 65 -12.71 35.50 9.31
CA HIS A 65 -11.85 34.44 9.83
C HIS A 65 -12.26 33.07 9.28
N GLN A 66 -13.55 32.73 9.32
CA GLN A 66 -14.06 31.48 8.76
C GLN A 66 -13.77 31.36 7.25
N HIS A 67 -13.94 32.46 6.50
CA HIS A 67 -13.58 32.48 5.07
C HIS A 67 -12.08 32.26 4.84
N ASP A 68 -11.22 32.89 5.63
CA ASP A 68 -9.77 32.74 5.52
C ASP A 68 -9.32 31.31 5.90
N GLU A 69 -9.90 30.73 6.94
CA GLU A 69 -9.66 29.33 7.32
C GLU A 69 -10.11 28.37 6.21
N ALA A 70 -11.29 28.58 5.64
CA ALA A 70 -11.78 27.78 4.53
C ALA A 70 -10.89 27.92 3.29
N ARG A 71 -10.37 29.12 3.00
CA ARG A 71 -9.42 29.35 1.90
C ARG A 71 -8.11 28.60 2.15
N LYS A 72 -7.52 28.73 3.35
CA LYS A 72 -6.29 28.01 3.75
C LYS A 72 -6.47 26.50 3.67
N ALA A 73 -7.61 25.98 4.11
CA ALA A 73 -7.92 24.56 4.02
C ALA A 73 -7.95 24.08 2.56
N LYS A 74 -8.61 24.83 1.67
CA LYS A 74 -8.63 24.52 0.22
C LYS A 74 -7.23 24.57 -0.39
N GLU A 75 -6.44 25.59 -0.08
CA GLU A 75 -5.06 25.72 -0.55
C GLU A 75 -4.19 24.54 -0.11
N ASN A 76 -4.30 24.11 1.16
CA ASN A 76 -3.56 22.97 1.67
C ASN A 76 -3.93 21.67 0.96
N VAL A 77 -5.22 21.45 0.69
CA VAL A 77 -5.70 20.29 -0.07
C VAL A 77 -5.13 20.31 -1.49
N LEU A 78 -5.15 21.45 -2.17
CA LEU A 78 -4.62 21.59 -3.53
C LEU A 78 -3.11 21.37 -3.56
N ARG A 79 -2.35 22.00 -2.65
CA ARG A 79 -0.90 21.79 -2.51
C ARG A 79 -0.57 20.32 -2.28
N GLY A 80 -1.29 19.66 -1.38
CA GLY A 80 -1.11 18.22 -1.12
C GLY A 80 -1.45 17.34 -2.33
N ARG A 81 -2.42 17.74 -3.18
CA ARG A 81 -2.70 17.03 -4.45
C ARG A 81 -1.59 17.22 -5.46
N VAL A 82 -1.07 18.44 -5.61
CA VAL A 82 0.02 18.76 -6.54
C VAL A 82 1.29 18.01 -6.15
N MET A 83 1.70 18.06 -4.88
CA MET A 83 2.89 17.34 -4.41
C MET A 83 2.80 15.82 -4.63
N ARG A 84 1.62 15.23 -4.39
CA ARG A 84 1.38 13.79 -4.68
C ARG A 84 1.42 13.46 -6.16
N ARG A 85 1.11 14.40 -7.04
CA ARG A 85 1.24 14.21 -8.49
C ARG A 85 2.70 14.28 -8.90
N ILE A 86 3.41 15.33 -8.48
CA ILE A 86 4.85 15.51 -8.74
C ILE A 86 5.63 14.28 -8.30
N ARG A 87 5.44 13.83 -7.05
CA ARG A 87 6.10 12.64 -6.53
C ARG A 87 5.83 11.38 -7.35
N ARG A 88 4.59 11.17 -7.79
CA ARG A 88 4.26 10.02 -8.66
C ARG A 88 4.92 10.13 -10.02
N ASP A 89 4.97 11.33 -10.59
CA ASP A 89 5.62 11.57 -11.88
C ASP A 89 7.14 11.36 -11.78
N GLU A 90 7.77 11.74 -10.66
CA GLU A 90 9.18 11.44 -10.34
C GLU A 90 9.41 9.94 -10.19
N GLU A 91 8.62 9.24 -9.37
CA GLU A 91 8.73 7.78 -9.18
C GLU A 91 8.57 7.02 -10.52
N LEU A 92 7.70 7.50 -11.42
CA LEU A 92 7.55 6.92 -12.76
C LEU A 92 8.75 7.19 -13.66
N ARG A 93 9.39 8.36 -13.56
CA ARG A 93 10.61 8.67 -14.31
C ARG A 93 11.76 7.79 -13.84
N ASP A 94 12.00 7.70 -12.54
CA ASP A 94 13.04 6.84 -11.95
C ASP A 94 12.85 5.38 -12.37
N ARG A 95 11.60 4.90 -12.38
CA ARG A 95 11.31 3.53 -12.82
C ARG A 95 11.65 3.32 -14.29
N ARG A 96 11.30 4.26 -15.17
CA ARG A 96 11.61 4.19 -16.60
C ARG A 96 13.11 4.23 -16.84
N GLU A 97 13.84 5.08 -16.13
CA GLU A 97 15.29 5.15 -16.22
C GLU A 97 15.94 3.82 -15.80
N ARG A 98 15.53 3.23 -14.67
CA ARG A 98 16.03 1.91 -14.26
C ARG A 98 15.66 0.78 -15.22
N GLU A 99 14.52 0.86 -15.89
CA GLU A 99 14.13 -0.11 -16.92
C GLU A 99 14.97 0.07 -18.19
N TYR A 100 15.25 1.32 -18.57
CA TYR A 100 16.12 1.66 -19.68
C TYR A 100 17.57 1.20 -19.44
N GLU A 101 18.15 1.50 -18.27
CA GLU A 101 19.49 1.02 -17.90
C GLU A 101 19.60 -0.51 -17.92
N ARG A 102 18.57 -1.21 -17.43
CA ARG A 102 18.52 -2.68 -17.49
C ARG A 102 18.47 -3.19 -18.93
N GLN A 103 17.75 -2.50 -19.81
CA GLN A 103 17.71 -2.83 -21.23
C GLN A 103 19.04 -2.55 -21.92
N GLU A 104 19.70 -1.43 -21.62
CA GLU A 104 21.04 -1.13 -22.15
C GLU A 104 22.04 -2.20 -21.72
N GLN A 105 22.10 -2.54 -20.43
CA GLN A 105 22.97 -3.62 -19.95
C GLN A 105 22.64 -4.97 -20.62
N HIS A 106 21.35 -5.28 -20.81
CA HIS A 106 20.93 -6.50 -21.50
C HIS A 106 21.37 -6.50 -22.96
N ASN A 107 21.21 -5.37 -23.65
CA ASN A 107 21.63 -5.20 -25.05
C ASN A 107 23.16 -5.24 -25.18
N GLU A 108 23.91 -4.66 -24.25
CA GLU A 108 25.37 -4.77 -24.19
C GLU A 108 25.82 -6.22 -24.00
N ASN A 109 25.16 -6.95 -23.09
CA ASN A 109 25.42 -8.38 -22.90
C ASN A 109 25.09 -9.19 -24.16
N ILE A 110 23.95 -8.94 -24.82
CA ILE A 110 23.58 -9.61 -26.07
C ILE A 110 24.54 -9.26 -27.20
N THR A 111 24.88 -7.99 -27.37
CA THR A 111 25.81 -7.56 -28.43
C THR A 111 27.22 -8.07 -28.19
N GLY A 112 27.67 -8.14 -26.93
CA GLY A 112 28.90 -8.81 -26.53
C GLY A 112 28.91 -10.31 -26.85
N LEU A 113 27.80 -11.01 -26.60
CA LEU A 113 27.61 -12.43 -26.95
C LEU A 113 27.51 -12.64 -28.48
N SER A 114 26.81 -11.75 -29.18
CA SER A 114 26.64 -11.77 -30.64
C SER A 114 27.96 -11.52 -31.36
N ARG A 115 28.85 -10.66 -30.83
CA ARG A 115 30.21 -10.49 -31.37
C ARG A 115 31.05 -11.77 -31.27
N ARG A 116 30.72 -12.68 -30.36
CA ARG A 116 31.41 -13.97 -30.20
C ARG A 116 30.76 -15.12 -30.99
N ASN A 117 29.63 -14.90 -31.68
CA ASN A 117 28.83 -15.98 -32.29
C ASN A 117 28.56 -17.13 -31.30
N GLU A 118 28.39 -16.80 -30.01
CA GLU A 118 28.18 -17.76 -28.95
C GLU A 118 26.77 -17.54 -28.39
N PRO A 119 25.81 -18.43 -28.67
CA PRO A 119 24.62 -18.48 -27.84
C PRO A 119 25.07 -18.90 -26.44
N GLY A 120 24.44 -18.33 -25.40
CA GLY A 120 24.78 -18.62 -24.00
C GLY A 120 24.73 -20.12 -23.61
N ASN A 121 24.24 -20.99 -24.50
CA ASN A 121 24.19 -22.43 -24.35
C ASN A 121 25.42 -23.18 -24.90
N GLY A 122 26.44 -22.50 -25.46
CA GLY A 122 27.67 -23.14 -25.98
C GLY A 122 27.48 -23.92 -27.30
N LEU A 123 26.39 -23.64 -28.01
CA LEU A 123 26.01 -24.29 -29.26
C LEU A 123 26.51 -23.45 -30.44
N ASP A 124 27.18 -24.03 -31.42
CA ASP A 124 27.62 -23.27 -32.58
C ASP A 124 26.40 -23.00 -33.49
N THR A 125 26.06 -21.73 -33.72
CA THR A 125 24.87 -21.36 -34.52
C THR A 125 24.98 -21.76 -35.99
N VAL A 126 26.20 -22.01 -36.50
CA VAL A 126 26.40 -22.39 -37.90
C VAL A 126 26.32 -23.90 -38.07
N THR A 127 27.00 -24.67 -37.21
CA THR A 127 27.07 -26.13 -37.34
C THR A 127 26.00 -26.86 -36.52
N MET A 128 25.29 -26.15 -35.64
CA MET A 128 24.33 -26.69 -34.68
C MET A 128 24.93 -27.72 -33.71
N GLN A 129 26.26 -27.76 -33.60
CA GLN A 129 26.98 -28.67 -32.70
C GLN A 129 27.40 -27.96 -31.42
N CYS A 130 27.34 -28.66 -30.29
CA CYS A 130 27.90 -28.14 -29.02
C CYS A 130 29.43 -28.20 -29.07
N ARG A 131 30.09 -27.10 -28.74
CA ARG A 131 31.57 -27.02 -28.73
C ARG A 131 32.19 -27.71 -27.52
N THR A 132 31.55 -27.61 -26.36
CA THR A 132 32.02 -28.21 -25.10
C THR A 132 31.20 -29.44 -24.74
N VAL A 133 31.84 -30.38 -24.06
CA VAL A 133 31.19 -31.60 -23.56
C VAL A 133 30.12 -31.27 -22.51
N GLU A 134 30.39 -30.27 -21.66
CA GLU A 134 29.44 -29.79 -20.65
C GLU A 134 28.17 -29.20 -21.30
N ALA A 135 28.31 -28.38 -22.35
CA ALA A 135 27.18 -27.82 -23.07
C ALA A 135 26.34 -28.91 -23.74
N ARG A 136 27.00 -29.95 -24.28
CA ARG A 136 26.33 -31.11 -24.85
C ARG A 136 25.52 -31.87 -23.81
N GLN A 137 26.12 -32.19 -22.66
CA GLN A 137 25.43 -32.87 -21.57
C GLN A 137 24.25 -32.06 -21.04
N ALA A 138 24.42 -30.73 -20.88
CA ALA A 138 23.35 -29.85 -20.45
C ALA A 138 22.19 -29.80 -21.45
N MET A 139 22.49 -29.81 -22.76
CA MET A 139 21.48 -29.84 -23.81
C MET A 139 20.76 -31.19 -23.88
N GLU A 140 21.48 -32.30 -23.80
CA GLU A 140 20.92 -33.65 -23.73
C GLU A 140 20.02 -33.83 -22.49
N HIS A 141 20.46 -33.33 -21.33
CA HIS A 141 19.67 -33.33 -20.10
C HIS A 141 18.39 -32.50 -20.25
N LYS A 142 18.49 -31.25 -20.76
CA LYS A 142 17.31 -30.41 -21.02
C LYS A 142 16.31 -31.11 -21.95
N ARG A 143 16.81 -31.69 -23.04
CA ARG A 143 15.99 -32.44 -24.00
C ARG A 143 15.27 -33.63 -23.33
N ALA A 144 15.99 -34.40 -22.51
CA ALA A 144 15.39 -35.51 -21.77
C ALA A 144 14.31 -35.06 -20.77
N VAL A 145 14.52 -33.93 -20.08
CA VAL A 145 13.51 -33.33 -19.20
C VAL A 145 12.28 -32.91 -20.01
N ASP A 146 12.48 -32.23 -21.14
CA ASP A 146 11.40 -31.74 -22.00
C ASP A 146 10.58 -32.91 -22.58
N GLU A 147 11.26 -33.97 -23.03
CA GLU A 147 10.62 -35.20 -23.51
C GLU A 147 9.79 -35.85 -22.39
N HIS A 148 10.34 -36.01 -21.19
CA HIS A 148 9.58 -36.52 -20.03
C HIS A 148 8.33 -35.66 -19.75
N LEU A 149 8.47 -34.33 -19.70
CA LEU A 149 7.35 -33.42 -19.44
C LEU A 149 6.27 -33.50 -20.54
N TYR A 150 6.69 -33.59 -21.80
CA TYR A 150 5.81 -33.75 -22.95
C TYR A 150 4.99 -35.03 -22.84
N PHE A 151 5.64 -36.19 -22.67
CA PHE A 151 4.94 -37.47 -22.57
C PHE A 151 4.08 -37.58 -21.31
N ARG A 152 4.50 -36.99 -20.19
CA ARG A 152 3.68 -36.91 -18.97
C ARG A 152 2.40 -36.12 -19.20
N ARG A 153 2.50 -34.98 -19.91
CA ARG A 153 1.32 -34.18 -20.30
C ARG A 153 0.41 -34.97 -21.23
N GLN A 154 0.98 -35.66 -22.22
CA GLN A 154 0.20 -36.48 -23.16
C GLN A 154 -0.54 -37.60 -22.44
N LYS A 155 0.11 -38.31 -21.52
CA LYS A 155 -0.52 -39.35 -20.68
C LYS A 155 -1.71 -38.79 -19.90
N TYR A 156 -1.53 -37.65 -19.23
CA TYR A 156 -2.61 -36.98 -18.49
C TYR A 156 -3.79 -36.58 -19.38
N LEU A 157 -3.52 -36.05 -20.59
CA LEU A 157 -4.58 -35.69 -21.53
C LEU A 157 -5.34 -36.92 -22.04
N VAL A 158 -4.64 -38.03 -22.30
CA VAL A 158 -5.27 -39.30 -22.71
C VAL A 158 -6.15 -39.87 -21.61
N GLU A 159 -5.66 -39.89 -20.36
CA GLU A 159 -6.44 -40.36 -19.19
C GLU A 159 -7.69 -39.52 -18.96
N ARG A 160 -7.60 -38.19 -19.15
CA ARG A 160 -8.72 -37.28 -18.95
C ARG A 160 -9.75 -37.31 -20.08
N SER A 161 -9.31 -37.40 -21.33
CA SER A 161 -10.20 -37.37 -22.50
C SER A 161 -10.88 -38.72 -22.76
N ASN A 162 -10.17 -39.83 -22.49
CA ASN A 162 -10.63 -41.17 -22.83
C ASN A 162 -10.83 -42.03 -21.58
N GLY A 163 -11.79 -41.64 -20.72
CA GLY A 163 -12.14 -42.42 -19.52
C GLY A 163 -12.61 -43.85 -19.81
N HIS A 164 -13.02 -44.13 -21.05
CA HIS A 164 -13.48 -45.46 -21.48
C HIS A 164 -12.34 -46.43 -21.79
N GLY A 165 -11.11 -45.96 -22.06
CA GLY A 165 -9.94 -46.81 -22.33
C GLY A 165 -9.85 -47.48 -23.72
N PHE A 166 -10.84 -47.30 -24.59
CA PHE A 166 -10.88 -47.89 -25.94
C PHE A 166 -11.04 -46.82 -27.03
N ASN A 167 -10.57 -47.12 -28.23
CA ASN A 167 -10.80 -46.31 -29.41
C ASN A 167 -12.26 -46.47 -29.88
N ILE A 168 -13.01 -45.37 -29.95
CA ILE A 168 -14.44 -45.37 -30.31
C ILE A 168 -14.69 -45.92 -31.72
N ILE A 169 -13.71 -45.79 -32.62
CA ILE A 169 -13.85 -46.20 -34.03
C ILE A 169 -13.53 -47.68 -34.22
N THR A 170 -12.45 -48.18 -33.60
CA THR A 170 -11.95 -49.55 -33.84
C THR A 170 -12.32 -50.53 -32.73
N GLY A 171 -12.75 -50.05 -31.55
CA GLY A 171 -12.99 -50.88 -30.36
C GLY A 171 -11.73 -51.41 -29.68
N GLU A 172 -10.54 -51.16 -30.25
CA GLU A 172 -9.26 -51.62 -29.70
C GLU A 172 -8.86 -50.81 -28.45
N PRO A 173 -8.11 -51.41 -27.51
CA PRO A 173 -7.57 -50.68 -26.37
C PRO A 173 -6.63 -49.56 -26.83
N LEU A 174 -6.73 -48.41 -26.18
CA LEU A 174 -5.84 -47.28 -26.49
C LEU A 174 -4.39 -47.62 -26.18
N LYS A 175 -3.48 -47.26 -27.09
CA LYS A 175 -2.05 -47.47 -26.90
C LYS A 175 -1.58 -46.70 -25.66
N PRO A 176 -0.96 -47.36 -24.68
CA PRO A 176 -0.48 -46.68 -23.48
C PRO A 176 0.65 -45.72 -23.84
N VAL A 177 0.56 -44.48 -23.35
CA VAL A 177 1.64 -43.51 -23.48
C VAL A 177 2.73 -43.89 -22.49
N VAL A 178 3.86 -44.39 -23.01
CA VAL A 178 5.05 -44.68 -22.21
C VAL A 178 5.78 -43.38 -21.95
N VAL A 179 5.85 -42.97 -20.68
CA VAL A 179 6.60 -41.78 -20.26
C VAL A 179 8.06 -42.21 -20.04
N PRO A 180 9.05 -41.60 -20.71
CA PRO A 180 10.45 -41.90 -20.46
C PRO A 180 10.80 -41.51 -19.01
N PRO A 181 11.80 -42.14 -18.37
CA PRO A 181 12.19 -41.79 -17.01
C PRO A 181 12.74 -40.36 -16.94
N LEU A 182 12.54 -39.69 -15.80
CA LEU A 182 13.12 -38.37 -15.55
C LEU A 182 14.65 -38.53 -15.49
N PRO A 183 15.44 -37.74 -16.23
CA PRO A 183 16.89 -37.80 -16.15
C PRO A 183 17.36 -37.45 -14.74
N GLU A 184 18.31 -38.22 -14.23
CA GLU A 184 18.94 -37.94 -12.94
C GLU A 184 19.78 -36.66 -13.04
N VAL A 185 19.66 -35.79 -12.03
CA VAL A 185 20.45 -34.56 -11.95
C VAL A 185 21.91 -34.98 -11.76
N ALA A 186 22.74 -34.79 -12.78
CA ALA A 186 24.17 -35.02 -12.67
C ALA A 186 24.71 -34.19 -11.48
N PRO A 187 25.56 -34.77 -10.60
CA PRO A 187 26.11 -34.03 -9.48
C PRO A 187 26.92 -32.86 -10.04
N VAL A 188 26.42 -31.63 -9.79
CA VAL A 188 27.17 -30.41 -10.06
C VAL A 188 28.45 -30.52 -9.25
N GLY A 189 29.58 -30.73 -9.93
CA GLY A 189 30.88 -30.89 -9.28
C GLY A 189 31.07 -29.80 -8.22
N GLU A 190 31.37 -30.22 -6.99
CA GLU A 190 31.55 -29.38 -5.80
C GLU A 190 32.83 -28.52 -5.86
N GLY A 191 33.11 -27.92 -7.01
CA GLY A 191 34.39 -27.33 -7.35
C GLY A 191 34.39 -25.81 -7.51
N SER A 192 33.58 -25.04 -6.77
CA SER A 192 33.71 -23.57 -6.77
C SER A 192 32.99 -22.86 -5.60
N ARG A 193 33.13 -23.37 -4.37
CA ARG A 193 32.80 -22.60 -3.15
C ARG A 193 34.06 -22.38 -2.29
N LYS A 194 35.06 -21.73 -2.88
CA LYS A 194 36.10 -20.96 -2.17
C LYS A 194 36.04 -19.59 -2.85
N SER A 195 35.79 -18.44 -2.24
CA SER A 195 35.99 -17.97 -0.88
C SER A 195 35.33 -16.59 -0.82
N ALA A 196 34.34 -16.40 0.05
CA ALA A 196 33.84 -15.07 0.40
C ALA A 196 33.73 -14.96 1.92
N SER A 197 34.86 -15.14 2.60
CA SER A 197 35.06 -14.66 3.97
C SER A 197 36.13 -13.56 3.91
N ARG A 198 35.71 -12.34 3.60
CA ARG A 198 36.54 -11.16 3.83
C ARG A 198 35.71 -10.07 4.47
N PHE A 199 36.14 -9.73 5.68
CA PHE A 199 36.08 -8.41 6.30
C PHE A 199 34.72 -7.84 6.70
N THR A 200 34.35 -8.08 7.96
CA THR A 200 33.75 -7.04 8.82
C THR A 200 34.22 -7.24 10.26
N GLU A 201 35.29 -6.55 10.65
CA GLU A 201 35.59 -6.19 12.04
C GLU A 201 36.30 -4.83 12.03
N VAL A 202 35.48 -3.77 12.07
CA VAL A 202 35.86 -2.45 12.59
C VAL A 202 34.62 -1.92 13.31
N MET A 203 34.62 -2.04 14.64
CA MET A 203 34.12 -1.05 15.60
C MET A 203 34.67 -1.39 16.98
#